data_AF-A0A432I0K0-F1
#
_entry.id   AF-A0A432I0K0-F1
#
_cell.length_a   1.000
_cell.length_b   1.000
_cell.length_c   1.000
_cell.angle_alpha   90.00
_cell.angle_beta   90.00
_cell.angle_gamma   90.00
#
_symmetry.space_group_name_H-M   'P 1'
#
loop_
_entity.id
_entity.type
_entity.pdbx_description
1 polymer ?
#
loop_
_entity_poly.entity_id
_entity_poly.type
_entity_poly.pdbx_seq_one_letter_code
_entity_poly.pdbx_strand_id
1 'polypeptide(L)'
;MRIMSSKKNRRHARPAPVVQERSKGIPWPFIAIAVAVVAGAGLYMAWGSSGLAPSLDSTGPTAQAPTTTAATAPDASPTGDPGSIASAVSGTALTAEGPNDLPMPPLPYTSQMSGSPEQVRQAYVFAAQNPGVLGYVPCYCGCELDGHHSNADCFVESRAANGAVQSWDTHGMT
;
A
#
# COMPACT_ATOMS: atom_id res chain seq x y z
N MET A 1 -70.18 -32.22 7.26
CA MET A 1 -69.58 -33.28 6.42
C MET A 1 -68.08 -33.03 6.33
N ARG A 2 -67.28 -34.10 6.34
CA ARG A 2 -65.84 -34.16 6.67
C ARG A 2 -64.89 -33.34 5.78
N ILE A 3 -63.92 -32.71 6.45
CA ILE A 3 -62.55 -32.38 6.04
C ILE A 3 -61.89 -33.52 5.23
N MET A 4 -61.27 -33.20 4.09
CA MET A 4 -60.17 -33.99 3.52
C MET A 4 -59.07 -33.04 3.01
N SER A 5 -58.06 -32.80 3.86
CA SER A 5 -56.78 -32.22 3.49
C SER A 5 -56.03 -33.16 2.54
N SER A 6 -55.75 -32.72 1.32
CA SER A 6 -54.90 -33.44 0.37
C SER A 6 -53.43 -33.27 0.77
N LYS A 7 -52.89 -34.29 1.45
CA LYS A 7 -51.48 -34.37 1.86
C LYS A 7 -50.63 -34.82 0.67
N LYS A 8 -50.20 -33.88 -0.18
CA LYS A 8 -49.30 -34.17 -1.30
C LYS A 8 -47.85 -34.28 -0.80
N ASN A 9 -47.34 -35.51 -0.78
CA ASN A 9 -45.98 -35.91 -0.41
C ASN A 9 -44.88 -35.00 -0.97
N ARG A 10 -44.21 -34.24 -0.10
CA ARG A 10 -42.90 -33.67 -0.41
C ARG A 10 -41.88 -34.80 -0.32
N ARG A 11 -41.48 -35.36 -1.46
CA ARG A 11 -40.30 -36.23 -1.52
C ARG A 11 -39.09 -35.35 -1.25
N HIS A 12 -38.42 -35.57 -0.11
CA HIS A 12 -37.13 -34.95 0.18
C HIS A 12 -36.12 -35.45 -0.86
N ALA A 13 -35.69 -34.57 -1.76
CA ALA A 13 -34.59 -34.84 -2.66
C ALA A 13 -33.31 -35.01 -1.82
N ARG A 14 -32.61 -36.14 -1.98
CA ARG A 14 -31.27 -36.33 -1.43
C ARG A 14 -30.32 -35.32 -2.08
N PRO A 15 -29.52 -34.54 -1.33
CA PRO A 15 -28.43 -33.78 -1.93
C PRO A 15 -27.41 -34.75 -2.55
N ALA A 16 -26.93 -34.41 -3.75
CA ALA A 16 -25.88 -35.17 -4.43
C ALA A 16 -24.57 -35.10 -3.63
N PRO A 17 -23.73 -36.16 -3.67
CA PRO A 17 -22.42 -36.12 -3.02
C PRO A 17 -21.54 -35.08 -3.74
N VAL A 18 -21.10 -34.07 -3.00
CA VAL A 18 -20.05 -33.15 -3.45
C VAL A 18 -18.76 -33.94 -3.55
N VAL A 19 -18.27 -34.15 -4.76
CA VAL A 19 -16.94 -34.71 -5.02
C VAL A 19 -15.93 -33.62 -4.65
N GLN A 20 -15.26 -33.77 -3.50
CA GLN A 20 -14.12 -32.92 -3.18
C GLN A 20 -12.95 -33.31 -4.07
N GLU A 21 -12.57 -32.41 -4.96
CA GLU A 21 -11.38 -32.54 -5.78
C GLU A 21 -10.15 -32.41 -4.89
N ARG A 22 -9.46 -33.53 -4.67
CA ARG A 22 -8.21 -33.58 -3.91
C ARG A 22 -7.12 -32.90 -4.74
N SER A 23 -6.86 -31.62 -4.48
CA SER A 23 -5.75 -30.86 -5.06
C SER A 23 -4.45 -31.65 -4.85
N LYS A 24 -3.83 -32.12 -5.94
CA LYS A 24 -2.47 -32.67 -5.88
C LYS A 24 -1.54 -31.51 -5.54
N GLY A 25 -1.07 -31.46 -4.29
CA GLY A 25 -0.01 -30.55 -3.88
C GLY A 25 1.22 -30.73 -4.77
N ILE A 26 2.01 -29.65 -4.88
CA ILE A 26 3.24 -29.59 -5.68
C ILE A 26 4.12 -30.82 -5.39
N PRO A 27 4.58 -31.56 -6.41
CA PRO A 27 5.32 -32.79 -6.20
C PRO A 27 6.61 -32.50 -5.42
N TRP A 28 6.89 -33.33 -4.42
CA TRP A 28 8.09 -33.26 -3.58
C TRP A 28 9.42 -32.97 -4.32
N PRO A 29 9.71 -33.51 -5.53
CA PRO A 29 10.94 -33.15 -6.24
C PRO A 29 11.05 -31.65 -6.57
N PHE A 30 9.95 -30.95 -6.83
CA PHE A 30 9.99 -29.50 -7.10
C PHE A 30 10.30 -28.69 -5.85
N ILE A 31 9.78 -29.11 -4.70
CA ILE A 31 10.10 -28.48 -3.40
C ILE A 31 11.58 -28.68 -3.08
N ALA A 32 12.10 -29.90 -3.28
CA ALA A 32 13.51 -30.21 -3.06
C ALA A 32 14.44 -29.38 -3.97
N ILE A 33 14.09 -29.21 -5.25
CA ILE A 33 14.84 -28.37 -6.18
C ILE A 33 14.82 -26.90 -5.73
N ALA A 34 13.64 -26.36 -5.38
CA ALA A 34 13.54 -24.96 -4.93
C ALA A 34 14.39 -24.69 -3.68
N VAL A 35 14.37 -25.61 -2.70
CA VAL A 35 15.21 -25.50 -1.49
C VAL A 35 16.70 -25.54 -1.83
N ALA A 36 17.12 -26.40 -2.76
CA ALA A 36 18.52 -26.49 -3.18
C ALA A 36 19.00 -25.22 -3.89
N VAL A 37 18.16 -24.61 -4.74
CA VAL A 37 18.49 -23.34 -5.42
C VAL A 37 18.66 -22.20 -4.42
N VAL A 38 17.73 -22.07 -3.46
CA VAL A 38 17.81 -21.02 -2.43
C VAL A 38 19.04 -21.20 -1.54
N ALA A 39 19.33 -22.43 -1.11
CA ALA A 39 20.52 -22.74 -0.31
C ALA A 39 21.82 -22.47 -1.09
N GLY A 40 21.87 -22.85 -2.38
CA GLY A 40 23.02 -22.59 -3.25
C GLY A 40 23.27 -21.10 -3.48
N ALA A 41 22.21 -20.31 -3.70
CA ALA A 41 22.31 -18.87 -3.85
C ALA A 41 22.79 -18.18 -2.56
N GLY A 42 22.28 -18.60 -1.39
CA GLY A 42 22.75 -18.10 -0.09
C GLY A 42 24.22 -18.42 0.17
N LEU A 43 24.67 -19.63 -0.16
CA LEU A 43 26.07 -20.03 -0.01
C LEU A 43 27.00 -19.27 -0.97
N TYR A 44 26.56 -19.04 -2.20
CA TYR A 44 27.32 -18.26 -3.18
C TYR A 44 27.50 -16.80 -2.75
N MET A 45 26.44 -16.17 -2.23
CA MET A 45 26.51 -14.80 -1.71
C MET A 45 27.38 -14.70 -0.44
N ALA A 46 27.39 -15.72 0.41
CA ALA A 46 28.22 -15.77 1.62
C ALA A 46 29.73 -15.95 1.32
N TRP A 47 30.07 -16.63 0.21
CA TRP A 47 31.47 -16.75 -0.22
C TRP A 47 31.97 -15.48 -0.93
N GLY A 48 31.10 -14.74 -1.61
CA GLY A 48 31.45 -13.50 -2.30
C GLY A 48 31.80 -12.30 -1.40
N SER A 49 31.44 -12.34 -0.12
CA SER A 49 31.66 -11.24 0.85
C SER A 49 32.96 -11.34 1.65
N SER A 50 33.87 -12.26 1.31
CA SER A 50 35.17 -12.42 1.99
C SER A 50 36.23 -11.38 1.60
N GLY A 51 35.83 -10.16 1.23
CA GLY A 51 36.74 -9.04 1.02
C GLY A 51 36.06 -7.74 1.42
N LEU A 52 36.69 -7.00 2.35
CA LEU A 52 36.28 -5.71 2.94
C LEU A 52 35.56 -5.82 4.30
N ALA A 53 36.31 -6.17 5.34
CA ALA A 53 36.02 -5.68 6.68
C ALA A 53 36.86 -4.40 6.92
N PRO A 54 36.25 -3.21 7.09
CA PRO A 54 36.94 -2.10 7.73
C PRO A 54 36.90 -2.29 9.25
N SER A 55 38.09 -2.30 9.84
CA SER A 55 38.31 -2.33 11.29
C SER A 55 37.58 -1.20 12.00
N LEU A 56 36.81 -1.53 13.02
CA LEU A 56 36.25 -0.58 13.99
C LEU A 56 37.38 -0.12 14.91
N ASP A 57 37.93 1.07 14.65
CA ASP A 57 38.83 1.72 15.60
C ASP A 57 37.98 2.36 16.72
N SER A 58 38.15 1.84 17.93
CA SER A 58 37.52 2.33 19.15
C SER A 58 38.41 3.43 19.75
N THR A 59 38.01 4.68 19.58
CA THR A 59 38.48 5.79 20.42
C THR A 59 37.25 6.52 20.97
N GLY A 60 36.90 6.20 22.21
CA GLY A 60 35.85 6.91 22.94
C GLY A 60 36.30 8.33 23.31
N PRO A 61 35.37 9.30 23.47
CA PRO A 61 35.67 10.54 24.15
C PRO A 61 35.21 10.46 25.61
N THR A 62 36.20 10.70 26.46
CA THR A 62 36.21 11.06 27.86
C THR A 62 35.00 11.90 28.28
N ALA A 63 34.35 11.48 29.37
CA ALA A 63 33.39 12.28 30.11
C ALA A 63 34.05 13.56 30.66
N GLN A 64 33.52 14.72 30.29
CA GLN A 64 33.68 15.96 31.03
C GLN A 64 32.31 16.57 31.23
N ALA A 65 31.91 16.65 32.50
CA ALA A 65 30.71 17.34 32.94
C ALA A 65 30.92 18.87 32.89
N PRO A 66 29.87 19.65 32.61
CA PRO A 66 29.74 21.00 33.12
C PRO A 66 28.54 21.13 34.05
N THR A 67 28.87 21.35 35.33
CA THR A 67 28.32 22.39 36.22
C THR A 67 26.94 22.96 35.92
N THR A 68 26.02 22.72 36.86
CA THR A 68 24.81 23.49 37.10
C THR A 68 25.13 24.97 37.36
N THR A 69 24.54 25.88 36.60
CA THR A 69 24.37 27.28 36.99
C THR A 69 22.99 27.72 36.50
N ALA A 70 22.10 27.97 37.45
CA ALA A 70 20.83 28.63 37.22
C ALA A 70 21.09 30.12 36.95
N ALA A 71 20.61 30.64 35.82
CA ALA A 71 20.49 32.07 35.57
C ALA A 71 19.38 32.34 34.54
N THR A 72 18.24 32.79 35.07
CA THR A 72 17.41 33.89 34.57
C THR A 72 16.87 33.85 33.14
N ALA A 73 15.56 33.66 33.04
CA ALA A 73 14.75 33.95 31.85
C ALA A 73 14.77 35.43 31.47
N PRO A 74 14.66 35.73 30.17
CA PRO A 74 13.78 36.81 29.73
C PRO A 74 12.63 36.26 28.88
N ASP A 75 11.45 36.70 29.27
CA ASP A 75 10.19 36.61 28.56
C ASP A 75 10.32 37.18 27.14
N ALA A 76 10.02 36.38 26.13
CA ALA A 76 9.82 36.83 24.76
C ALA A 76 8.97 35.80 24.00
N SER A 77 7.67 36.06 23.94
CA SER A 77 6.73 35.34 23.07
C SER A 77 7.06 35.59 21.59
N PRO A 78 7.11 34.57 20.72
CA PRO A 78 7.04 34.77 19.29
C PRO A 78 5.61 34.54 18.79
N THR A 79 4.87 35.63 18.60
CA THR A 79 3.82 35.69 17.58
C THR A 79 4.51 35.74 16.21
N GLY A 80 4.50 34.63 15.49
CA GLY A 80 4.98 34.53 14.11
C GLY A 80 4.00 33.73 13.26
N ASP A 81 3.43 34.39 12.25
CA ASP A 81 2.49 33.86 11.26
C ASP A 81 2.98 32.56 10.57
N PRO A 82 2.13 31.52 10.42
CA PRO A 82 2.42 30.39 9.56
C PRO A 82 2.06 30.74 8.10
N GLY A 83 2.94 31.48 7.43
CA GLY A 83 2.66 31.93 6.07
C GLY A 83 3.90 32.38 5.31
N SER A 84 4.86 31.49 5.07
CA SER A 84 5.80 31.57 3.93
C SER A 84 6.80 30.42 3.92
N ILE A 85 6.40 29.28 3.32
CA ILE A 85 7.34 28.39 2.62
C ILE A 85 6.75 28.04 1.25
N ALA A 86 6.61 29.04 0.39
CA ALA A 86 6.28 28.84 -1.01
C ALA A 86 7.28 29.59 -1.88
N SER A 87 8.38 28.93 -2.23
CA SER A 87 9.26 29.20 -3.38
C SER A 87 10.49 28.30 -3.25
N ALA A 88 10.96 27.55 -4.24
CA ALA A 88 10.51 27.31 -5.59
C ALA A 88 11.17 25.98 -6.01
N VAL A 89 10.38 25.01 -6.47
CA VAL A 89 10.92 23.97 -7.36
C VAL A 89 10.46 24.35 -8.75
N SER A 90 11.35 25.00 -9.49
CA SER A 90 11.22 25.06 -10.94
C SER A 90 11.51 23.65 -11.46
N GLY A 91 10.50 22.79 -11.44
CA GLY A 91 10.56 21.49 -12.08
C GLY A 91 10.40 21.67 -13.57
N THR A 92 11.38 21.23 -14.35
CA THR A 92 11.13 20.76 -15.71
C THR A 92 9.92 19.84 -15.61
N ALA A 93 8.80 20.21 -16.25
CA ALA A 93 7.61 19.39 -16.27
C ALA A 93 8.00 18.05 -16.89
N LEU A 94 8.20 17.03 -16.04
CA LEU A 94 7.97 15.65 -16.43
C LEU A 94 6.58 15.69 -17.04
N THR A 95 6.51 15.49 -18.36
CA THR A 95 5.25 15.32 -19.05
C THR A 95 4.57 14.14 -18.39
N ALA A 96 3.66 14.44 -17.46
CA ALA A 96 2.73 13.49 -16.91
C ALA A 96 1.77 13.11 -18.05
N GLU A 97 2.24 12.22 -18.92
CA GLU A 97 1.45 11.55 -19.95
C GLU A 97 0.54 10.53 -19.26
N GLY A 98 -0.33 11.02 -18.39
CA GLY A 98 -1.40 10.21 -17.86
C GLY A 98 -2.68 10.39 -18.67
N PRO A 99 -3.68 9.53 -18.42
CA PRO A 99 -4.95 9.54 -19.14
C PRO A 99 -5.82 10.74 -18.71
N ASN A 100 -5.45 11.94 -19.17
CA ASN A 100 -6.07 13.20 -18.74
C ASN A 100 -7.50 13.40 -19.27
N ASP A 101 -7.87 12.72 -20.36
CA ASP A 101 -9.18 12.87 -21.05
C ASP A 101 -10.07 11.62 -20.95
N LEU A 102 -9.69 10.61 -20.17
CA LEU A 102 -10.51 9.39 -20.05
C LEU A 102 -11.65 9.59 -19.03
N PRO A 103 -12.82 8.98 -19.29
CA PRO A 103 -13.94 9.06 -18.36
C PRO A 103 -13.56 8.42 -17.02
N MET A 104 -13.97 9.09 -15.95
CA MET A 104 -13.81 8.64 -14.57
C MET A 104 -15.20 8.50 -13.93
N PRO A 105 -15.50 7.39 -13.25
CA PRO A 105 -16.78 7.21 -12.56
C PRO A 105 -16.89 8.18 -11.38
N PRO A 106 -18.10 8.48 -10.88
CA PRO A 106 -18.26 9.30 -9.69
C PRO A 106 -17.55 8.64 -8.50
N LEU A 107 -16.90 9.45 -7.66
CA LEU A 107 -16.27 8.95 -6.44
C LEU A 107 -17.33 8.46 -5.45
N PRO A 108 -17.08 7.34 -4.75
CA PRO A 108 -17.94 6.93 -3.66
C PRO A 108 -17.84 7.95 -2.53
N TYR A 109 -18.98 8.26 -1.89
CA TYR A 109 -18.98 9.01 -0.65
C TYR A 109 -18.84 8.04 0.52
N THR A 110 -17.88 8.29 1.40
CA THR A 110 -17.69 7.55 2.65
C THR A 110 -17.72 8.55 3.80
N SER A 111 -18.33 8.18 4.93
CA SER A 111 -18.39 9.03 6.11
C SER A 111 -17.08 9.10 6.90
N GLN A 112 -16.02 8.45 6.41
CA GLN A 112 -14.73 8.27 7.09
C GLN A 112 -13.61 9.08 6.42
N MET A 113 -13.95 9.99 5.49
CA MET A 113 -12.97 10.80 4.75
C MET A 113 -12.06 11.62 5.68
N SER A 114 -10.75 11.38 5.60
CA SER A 114 -9.71 12.20 6.23
C SER A 114 -9.45 13.46 5.39
N GLY A 115 -10.25 14.50 5.62
CA GLY A 115 -10.08 15.81 4.99
C GLY A 115 -11.39 16.41 4.48
N SER A 116 -11.29 17.54 3.78
CA SER A 116 -12.47 18.11 3.11
C SER A 116 -12.85 17.27 1.88
N PRO A 117 -14.14 17.12 1.54
CA PRO A 117 -14.57 16.36 0.36
C PRO A 117 -13.89 16.81 -0.94
N GLU A 118 -13.62 18.11 -1.08
CA GLU A 118 -12.93 18.63 -2.26
C GLU A 118 -11.46 18.20 -2.30
N GLN A 119 -10.74 18.22 -1.17
CA GLN A 119 -9.36 17.75 -1.13
C GLN A 119 -9.26 16.26 -1.48
N VAL A 120 -10.15 15.44 -0.94
CA VAL A 120 -10.24 14.01 -1.29
C VAL A 120 -10.50 13.87 -2.79
N ARG A 121 -11.49 14.60 -3.33
CA ARG A 121 -11.78 14.59 -4.77
C ARG A 121 -10.57 14.93 -5.62
N GLN A 122 -9.81 15.96 -5.25
CA GLN A 122 -8.61 16.38 -5.98
C GLN A 122 -7.50 15.33 -5.91
N ALA A 123 -7.28 14.71 -4.74
CA ALA A 123 -6.30 13.63 -4.62
C ALA A 123 -6.63 12.43 -5.53
N TYR A 124 -7.90 12.02 -5.57
CA TYR A 124 -8.36 10.94 -6.43
C TYR A 124 -8.22 11.27 -7.93
N VAL A 125 -8.59 12.48 -8.33
CA VAL A 125 -8.42 12.93 -9.73
C VAL A 125 -6.95 12.96 -10.10
N PHE A 126 -6.10 13.51 -9.22
CA PHE A 126 -4.66 13.53 -9.42
C PHE A 126 -4.10 12.11 -9.59
N ALA A 127 -4.49 11.17 -8.72
CA ALA A 127 -4.02 9.80 -8.82
C ALA A 127 -4.49 9.08 -10.09
N ALA A 128 -5.75 9.31 -10.48
CA ALA A 128 -6.30 8.77 -11.72
C ALA A 128 -5.52 9.23 -12.96
N GLN A 129 -5.15 10.51 -12.97
CA GLN A 129 -4.44 11.19 -14.05
C GLN A 129 -2.92 11.03 -14.01
N ASN A 130 -2.33 10.53 -12.92
CA ASN A 130 -0.87 10.43 -12.80
C ASN A 130 -0.41 9.01 -12.40
N PRO A 131 -0.90 7.93 -13.04
CA PRO A 131 -0.54 6.57 -12.65
C PRO A 131 0.96 6.28 -12.85
N GLY A 132 1.59 6.89 -13.86
CA GLY A 132 3.03 6.73 -14.10
C GLY A 132 3.87 7.28 -12.94
N VAL A 133 3.52 8.46 -12.41
CA VAL A 133 4.23 9.07 -11.28
C VAL A 133 3.95 8.30 -10.00
N LEU A 134 2.67 8.06 -9.69
CA LEU A 134 2.29 7.37 -8.45
C LEU A 134 2.69 5.90 -8.42
N GLY A 135 2.92 5.26 -9.58
CA GLY A 135 3.47 3.92 -9.67
C GLY A 135 4.90 3.80 -9.15
N TYR A 136 5.66 4.90 -9.13
CA TYR A 136 7.00 4.94 -8.52
C TYR A 136 6.98 5.23 -7.02
N VAL A 137 5.85 5.70 -6.49
CA VAL A 137 5.70 5.96 -5.06
C VAL A 137 5.22 4.65 -4.42
N PRO A 138 5.96 4.07 -3.47
CA PRO A 138 5.55 2.83 -2.84
C PRO A 138 4.26 3.04 -2.03
N CYS A 139 3.50 1.96 -1.86
CA CYS A 139 2.54 1.93 -0.77
C CYS A 139 3.31 2.06 0.55
N TYR A 140 2.82 2.90 1.45
CA TYR A 140 3.43 3.14 2.77
C TYR A 140 2.46 2.85 3.91
N CYS A 141 1.25 2.41 3.58
CA CYS A 141 0.20 2.08 4.55
C CYS A 141 0.37 0.67 5.14
N GLY A 142 1.22 -0.17 4.55
CA GLY A 142 1.43 -1.55 4.98
C GLY A 142 0.41 -2.56 4.44
N CYS A 143 -0.38 -2.18 3.42
CA CYS A 143 -1.42 -2.99 2.80
C CYS A 143 -0.96 -3.66 1.48
N GLU A 144 0.34 -3.88 1.31
CA GLU A 144 0.89 -4.50 0.09
C GLU A 144 0.39 -5.93 -0.12
N LEU A 145 0.10 -6.64 0.98
CA LEU A 145 -0.48 -7.98 0.95
C LEU A 145 -1.96 -8.00 0.55
N ASP A 146 -2.63 -6.85 0.63
CA ASP A 146 -4.03 -6.66 0.23
C ASP A 146 -4.15 -6.21 -1.24
N GLY A 147 -3.01 -6.08 -1.95
CA GLY A 147 -2.96 -5.78 -3.38
C GLY A 147 -2.49 -4.37 -3.73
N HIS A 148 -2.10 -3.55 -2.75
CA HIS A 148 -1.61 -2.19 -3.00
C HIS A 148 -0.09 -2.13 -3.09
N HIS A 149 0.45 -2.20 -4.31
CA HIS A 149 1.90 -2.23 -4.52
C HIS A 149 2.52 -0.83 -4.68
N SER A 150 1.71 0.16 -4.99
CA SER A 150 2.09 1.55 -5.21
C SER A 150 1.05 2.50 -4.64
N ASN A 151 1.40 3.79 -4.55
CA ASN A 151 0.47 4.81 -4.11
C ASN A 151 -0.72 4.97 -5.07
N ALA A 152 -0.57 4.60 -6.35
CA ALA A 152 -1.69 4.61 -7.29
C ALA A 152 -2.81 3.66 -6.89
N ASP A 153 -2.45 2.51 -6.31
CA ASP A 153 -3.39 1.44 -5.93
C ASP A 153 -4.26 1.86 -4.74
N CYS A 154 -3.79 2.80 -3.90
CA CYS A 154 -4.58 3.37 -2.81
C CYS A 154 -5.85 4.11 -3.30
N PHE A 155 -5.87 4.57 -4.55
CA PHE A 155 -6.95 5.37 -5.11
C PHE A 155 -7.74 4.64 -6.19
N VAL A 156 -7.09 3.83 -7.03
CA VAL A 156 -7.71 3.20 -8.19
C VAL A 156 -7.65 1.68 -8.08
N GLU A 157 -8.81 1.07 -7.84
CA GLU A 157 -8.95 -0.38 -7.76
C GLU A 157 -8.79 -1.05 -9.13
N SER A 158 -9.40 -0.48 -10.18
CA SER A 158 -9.30 -1.07 -11.52
C SER A 158 -9.39 -0.08 -12.66
N ARG A 159 -8.77 -0.46 -13.78
CA ARG A 159 -8.75 0.30 -15.04
C ARG A 159 -9.18 -0.57 -16.21
N ALA A 160 -9.77 0.05 -17.23
CA ALA A 160 -10.06 -0.57 -18.51
C ALA A 160 -8.78 -0.72 -19.34
N ALA A 161 -8.83 -1.49 -20.43
CA ALA A 161 -7.67 -1.71 -21.31
C ALA A 161 -7.11 -0.41 -21.92
N ASN A 162 -7.93 0.63 -22.07
CA ASN A 162 -7.52 1.95 -22.54
C ASN A 162 -6.96 2.86 -21.43
N GLY A 163 -6.91 2.39 -20.18
CA GLY A 163 -6.41 3.14 -19.02
C GLY A 163 -7.48 3.91 -18.23
N ALA A 164 -8.75 3.91 -18.68
CA ALA A 164 -9.84 4.62 -18.01
C ALA A 164 -10.14 3.97 -16.65
N VAL A 165 -10.44 4.77 -15.63
CA VAL A 165 -10.80 4.24 -14.31
C VAL A 165 -12.15 3.51 -14.42
N GLN A 166 -12.24 2.28 -13.90
CA GLN A 166 -13.48 1.51 -13.82
C GLN A 166 -14.06 1.51 -12.41
N SER A 167 -13.20 1.41 -11.39
CA SER A 167 -13.58 1.46 -9.99
C SER A 167 -12.53 2.16 -9.13
N TRP A 168 -12.99 2.78 -8.05
CA TRP A 168 -12.17 3.47 -7.07
C TRP A 168 -11.90 2.56 -5.88
N ASP A 169 -10.70 2.64 -5.32
CA ASP A 169 -10.39 2.09 -4.00
C ASP A 169 -10.80 3.11 -2.92
N THR A 170 -11.18 2.66 -1.73
CA THR A 170 -11.58 3.54 -0.61
C THR A 170 -10.46 3.83 0.39
N HIS A 171 -9.31 3.16 0.31
CA HIS A 171 -8.17 3.36 1.20
C HIS A 171 -7.63 4.78 1.15
N GLY A 172 -7.59 5.41 -0.04
CA GLY A 172 -7.22 6.82 -0.18
C GLY A 172 -8.16 7.81 0.52
N MET A 173 -9.26 7.34 1.12
CA MET A 173 -10.19 8.15 1.92
C MET A 173 -9.94 8.04 3.44
N THR A 174 -9.15 7.09 3.92
CA THR A 174 -8.96 6.82 5.36
C THR A 174 -7.68 7.45 5.88
#